data_AF-A0A1G6SAT4-F1
#
_entry.id   AF-A0A1G6SAT4-F1
#
_cell.length_a   1.000
_cell.length_b   1.000
_cell.length_c   1.000
_cell.angle_alpha   90.00
_cell.angle_beta   90.00
_cell.angle_gamma   90.00
#
_symmetry.space_group_name_H-M   'P 1'
#
loop_
_entity.id
_entity.type
_entity.pdbx_description
1 polymer ?
#
loop_
_entity_poly.entity_id
_entity_poly.type
_entity_poly.pdbx_seq_one_letter_code
_entity_poly.pdbx_strand_id
1 'polypeptide(L)' 'MYLKKCPECKGKSYSSGKKNWICPYCGEDLNDVEAEIAEN' A
#
# COMPACT_ATOMS: atom_id res chain seq x y z
N MET A 1 -6.00 -2.93 -9.84
CA MET A 1 -4.83 -3.03 -8.92
C MET A 1 -4.96 -1.89 -7.94
N TYR A 2 -4.64 -2.08 -6.67
CA TYR A 2 -4.61 -0.99 -5.70
C TYR A 2 -3.20 -0.49 -5.54
N LEU A 3 -3.05 0.79 -5.21
CA LEU A 3 -1.82 1.45 -4.84
C LEU A 3 -1.96 1.95 -3.40
N LYS A 4 -0.94 1.70 -2.57
CA LYS A 4 -0.76 2.40 -1.29
C LYS A 4 0.62 3.01 -1.25
N LYS A 5 0.70 4.26 -0.81
CA LYS A 5 1.96 4.93 -0.52
C LYS A 5 2.26 4.79 0.97
N CYS A 6 3.37 4.15 1.29
CA CYS A 6 3.79 4.00 2.67
C CYS A 6 4.19 5.37 3.25
N PRO A 7 3.68 5.79 4.43
CA PRO A 7 4.05 7.06 5.05
C PRO A 7 5.51 7.07 5.52
N GLU A 8 6.02 5.92 5.99
CA GLU A 8 7.39 5.78 6.52
C GLU A 8 8.44 5.81 5.42
N CYS A 9 8.44 4.81 4.52
CA CYS A 9 9.46 4.72 3.47
C CYS A 9 9.14 5.56 2.23
N LYS A 10 7.95 6.18 2.17
CA LYS A 10 7.43 6.91 0.99
C LYS A 10 7.33 6.06 -0.28
N GLY A 11 7.56 4.76 -0.17
CA GLY A 11 7.50 3.78 -1.25
C GLY A 11 6.08 3.54 -1.71
N LYS A 12 5.91 3.45 -3.02
CA LYS A 12 4.65 3.06 -3.66
C LYS A 12 4.61 1.54 -3.71
N SER A 13 3.65 0.95 -3.02
CA SER A 13 3.39 -0.47 -3.09
C SER A 13 2.09 -0.70 -3.84
N TYR A 14 1.97 -1.87 -4.46
CA TYR A 14 0.77 -2.26 -5.18
C TYR A 14 0.28 -3.61 -4.68
N SER A 15 -1.03 -3.75 -4.55
CA SER A 15 -1.65 -5.00 -4.10
C SER A 15 -2.94 -5.25 -4.86
N SER A 16 -3.27 -6.52 -5.02
CA SER A 16 -4.54 -6.94 -5.61
C SER A 16 -5.72 -6.78 -4.64
N GLY A 17 -5.46 -6.57 -3.35
CA GLY A 17 -6.47 -6.41 -2.31
C GLY A 17 -6.31 -5.13 -1.49
N LYS A 18 -7.41 -4.65 -0.88
CA LYS A 18 -7.41 -3.44 -0.02
C LYS A 18 -7.04 -3.72 1.45
N LYS A 19 -7.08 -4.98 1.89
CA LYS A 19 -6.95 -5.44 3.30
C LYS A 19 -5.65 -6.23 3.50
N ASN A 20 -5.16 -6.27 4.74
CA ASN A 20 -3.92 -6.93 5.18
C ASN A 20 -2.72 -6.54 4.33
N TRP A 21 -2.48 -5.24 4.26
CA TRP A 21 -1.42 -4.71 3.42
C TRP A 21 -0.21 -4.33 4.27
N ILE A 22 0.84 -5.12 4.19
CA ILE A 22 2.14 -4.79 4.77
C ILE A 22 3.02 -4.17 3.69
N CYS A 23 3.72 -3.09 4.02
CA CYS A 23 4.67 -2.47 3.13
C CYS A 23 5.82 -3.44 2.80
N PRO A 24 6.06 -3.80 1.52
CA PRO A 24 7.12 -4.75 1.17
C PRO A 24 8.53 -4.16 1.32
N TYR A 25 8.65 -2.85 1.55
CA TYR A 25 9.94 -2.15 1.64
C TYR A 25 10.46 -2.03 3.07
N CYS A 26 9.58 -1.67 4.01
CA CYS A 26 9.96 -1.46 5.41
C CYS A 26 9.24 -2.38 6.40
N GLY A 27 8.25 -3.16 5.94
CA GLY A 27 7.45 -4.03 6.83
C GLY A 27 6.38 -3.30 7.63
N GLU A 28 6.14 -2.01 7.36
CA GLU A 28 5.12 -1.22 8.05
C GLU A 28 3.71 -1.67 7.70
N ASP A 29 2.81 -1.66 8.68
CA ASP A 29 1.40 -1.97 8.44
C ASP A 29 0.71 -0.82 7.71
N LEU A 30 0.15 -1.13 6.54
CA LEU A 30 -0.58 -0.18 5.69
C LEU A 30 -2.09 -0.45 5.73
N ASN A 31 -2.62 -1.16 6.71
CA ASN A 31 -4.08 -1.39 6.80
C ASN A 31 -4.83 -0.08 6.99
N ASP A 32 -4.30 0.83 7.81
CA ASP A 32 -4.89 2.15 8.06
C ASP A 32 -4.66 3.15 6.92
N VAL A 33 -3.77 2.83 5.97
CA VAL A 33 -3.52 3.68 4.81
C VAL A 33 -4.60 3.44 3.75
N GLU A 34 -5.26 4.50 3.27
CA GLU A 34 -6.23 4.38 2.18
C GLU A 34 -5.56 3.88 0.90
N ALA A 35 -6.19 2.86 0.29
CA ALA A 35 -5.79 2.33 -1.01
C ALA A 35 -6.40 3.18 -2.12
N GLU A 36 -5.54 3.72 -2.98
CA GLU A 36 -5.95 4.33 -4.25
C GLU A 36 -6.17 3.22 -5.30
N ILE A 37 -7.13 3.43 -6.21
CA ILE A 37 -7.28 2.55 -7.36
C ILE A 37 -6.19 2.93 -8.35
N ALA A 38 -5.25 2.03 -8.60
CA ALA A 38 -4.37 2.15 -9.76
C ALA A 38 -5.21 1.78 -10.98
N GLU A 39 -5.97 2.75 -11.48
CA GLU A 39 -6.56 2.69 -12.82
C GLU A 39 -5.43 2.78 -13.85
N ASN A 40 -5.59 2.01 -14.92
CA ASN A 40 -4.57 1.68 -15.91
C ASN A 40 -4.46 2.75 -17.00
#